data_AF-A0A6P1NFH0-F1
#
_entry.id   AF-A0A6P1NFH0-F1
#
_cell.length_a   1.000
_cell.length_b   1.000
_cell.length_c   1.000
_cell.angle_alpha   90.00
_cell.angle_beta   90.00
_cell.angle_gamma   90.00
#
_symmetry.space_group_name_H-M   'P 1'
#
loop_
_entity.id
_entity.type
_entity.pdbx_description
1 polymer ?
#
loop_
_entity_poly.entity_id
_entity_poly.type
_entity_poly.pdbx_seq_one_letter_code
_entity_poly.pdbx_strand_id
1 'polypeptide(L)'
;MLKLVKTIFGSAALIYCVSAHAKPFTNEDAIKEAKTYEFYCGDTHTKSECAEAQENFIQDYQNAYAGDYASVTRVADTLWEYRDRSDIVPAMIEACSWQYVVMSYDLKKLPKKDGENMIKICAPAMGKGTKSGLKFSPTRNRLIHARALDIVNIIGAHTVDAVDSDSDE
;
A
#
# COMPACT_ATOMS: atom_id res chain seq x y z
N MET A 1 -16.50 -15.66 45.84
CA MET A 1 -17.19 -15.00 44.70
C MET A 1 -16.55 -13.69 44.24
N LEU A 2 -16.05 -12.80 45.13
CA LEU A 2 -15.47 -11.50 44.72
C LEU A 2 -14.27 -11.56 43.74
N LYS A 3 -13.46 -12.63 43.79
CA LYS A 3 -12.27 -12.77 42.93
C LYS A 3 -12.61 -13.02 41.45
N LEU A 4 -13.68 -13.79 41.18
CA LEU A 4 -14.09 -14.14 39.81
C LEU A 4 -14.63 -12.91 39.07
N VAL A 5 -15.40 -12.06 39.77
CA VAL A 5 -15.97 -10.83 39.21
C VAL A 5 -14.87 -9.83 38.85
N LYS A 6 -13.84 -9.65 39.70
CA LYS A 6 -12.71 -8.77 39.39
C LYS A 6 -11.91 -9.23 38.17
N THR A 7 -11.76 -10.54 37.98
CA THR A 7 -11.07 -11.08 36.79
C THR A 7 -11.89 -10.84 35.52
N ILE A 8 -13.21 -11.09 35.55
CA ILE A 8 -14.08 -10.88 34.38
C ILE A 8 -14.16 -9.38 33.99
N PHE A 9 -14.26 -8.47 34.96
CA PHE A 9 -14.24 -7.03 34.69
C PHE A 9 -12.87 -6.52 34.22
N GLY A 10 -11.78 -7.12 34.72
CA GLY A 10 -10.43 -6.82 34.24
C GLY A 10 -10.20 -7.24 32.78
N SER A 11 -10.73 -8.41 32.39
CA SER A 11 -10.68 -8.90 31.00
C SER A 11 -11.53 -8.06 30.06
N ALA A 12 -12.75 -7.67 30.48
CA ALA A 12 -13.63 -6.82 29.69
C ALA A 12 -13.04 -5.40 29.49
N ALA A 13 -12.38 -4.84 30.51
CA ALA A 13 -11.70 -3.55 30.40
C ALA A 13 -10.48 -3.62 29.45
N LEU A 14 -9.72 -4.72 29.44
CA LEU A 14 -8.63 -4.91 28.48
C LEU A 14 -9.15 -5.10 27.04
N ILE A 15 -10.25 -5.84 26.86
CA ILE A 15 -10.89 -5.99 25.54
C ILE A 15 -11.46 -4.65 25.06
N TYR A 16 -12.07 -3.85 25.94
CA TYR A 16 -12.59 -2.53 25.62
C TYR A 16 -11.47 -1.52 25.34
N CYS A 17 -10.35 -1.55 26.07
CA CYS A 17 -9.20 -0.68 25.81
C CYS A 17 -8.47 -1.01 24.49
N VAL A 18 -8.50 -2.25 24.03
CA VAL A 18 -7.94 -2.65 22.73
C VAL A 18 -8.89 -2.29 21.57
N SER A 19 -10.20 -2.31 21.80
CA SER A 19 -11.20 -1.96 20.78
C SER A 19 -11.59 -0.47 20.74
N ALA A 20 -11.29 0.33 21.77
CA ALA A 20 -11.70 1.73 21.87
C ALA A 20 -10.70 2.76 21.28
N HIS A 21 -9.49 2.38 20.86
CA HIS A 21 -8.44 3.38 20.53
C HIS A 21 -7.75 3.29 19.17
N ALA A 22 -8.20 2.44 18.25
CA ALA A 22 -7.88 2.60 16.84
C ALA A 22 -9.17 2.47 16.04
N LYS A 23 -9.64 3.59 15.46
CA LYS A 23 -10.71 3.52 14.46
C LYS A 23 -10.22 2.56 13.36
N PRO A 24 -10.99 1.52 12.99
CA PRO A 24 -10.59 0.64 11.91
C PRO A 24 -10.41 1.46 10.62
N PHE A 25 -9.42 1.11 9.82
CA PHE A 25 -9.18 1.74 8.53
C PHE A 25 -10.27 1.31 7.55
N THR A 26 -11.03 2.25 7.01
CA THR A 26 -12.20 1.97 6.15
C THR A 26 -11.98 2.39 4.70
N ASN A 27 -12.96 2.11 3.82
CA ASN A 27 -12.97 2.60 2.43
C ASN A 27 -12.79 4.12 2.34
N GLU A 28 -13.39 4.90 3.25
CA GLU A 28 -13.21 6.35 3.26
C GLU A 28 -11.77 6.76 3.59
N ASP A 29 -11.11 6.03 4.50
CA ASP A 29 -9.71 6.27 4.84
C ASP A 29 -8.80 5.92 3.65
N ALA A 30 -9.08 4.82 2.93
CA ALA A 30 -8.40 4.44 1.70
C ALA A 30 -8.54 5.51 0.60
N ILE A 31 -9.76 5.99 0.33
CA ILE A 31 -10.03 7.06 -0.65
C ILE A 31 -9.29 8.34 -0.26
N LYS A 32 -9.34 8.72 1.02
CA LYS A 32 -8.68 9.92 1.51
C LYS A 32 -7.17 9.84 1.32
N GLU A 33 -6.57 8.70 1.66
CA GLU A 33 -5.15 8.45 1.48
C GLU A 33 -4.76 8.44 -0.01
N ALA A 34 -5.53 7.75 -0.86
CA ALA A 34 -5.32 7.70 -2.31
C ALA A 34 -5.29 9.11 -2.94
N LYS A 35 -6.14 10.02 -2.45
CA LYS A 35 -6.19 11.42 -2.90
C LYS A 35 -5.02 12.29 -2.42
N THR A 36 -4.19 11.81 -1.50
CA THR A 36 -2.98 12.53 -1.09
C THR A 36 -1.81 12.34 -2.06
N TYR A 37 -1.88 11.33 -2.92
CA TYR A 37 -0.87 11.11 -3.95
C TYR A 37 -1.13 12.04 -5.13
N GLU A 38 -0.22 12.97 -5.35
CA GLU A 38 -0.29 13.89 -6.49
C GLU A 38 0.29 13.21 -7.74
N PHE A 39 -0.55 12.98 -8.74
CA PHE A 39 -0.12 12.41 -10.02
C PHE A 39 0.60 13.47 -10.85
N TYR A 40 1.82 13.16 -11.24
CA TYR A 40 2.64 14.01 -12.09
C TYR A 40 2.34 13.74 -13.57
N CYS A 41 1.48 14.59 -14.14
CA CYS A 41 0.99 14.52 -15.52
C CYS A 41 1.87 15.32 -16.50
N GLY A 42 3.17 15.40 -16.25
CA GLY A 42 4.10 16.19 -17.05
C GLY A 42 4.32 15.59 -18.44
N ASP A 43 5.57 15.63 -18.92
CA ASP A 43 5.96 15.36 -20.31
C ASP A 43 5.51 14.00 -20.92
N THR A 44 4.99 13.07 -20.12
CA THR A 44 4.63 11.71 -20.53
C THR A 44 3.14 11.40 -20.61
N HIS A 45 2.27 12.18 -19.95
CA HIS A 45 0.83 11.92 -19.93
C HIS A 45 0.03 13.20 -20.11
N THR A 46 -1.10 13.11 -20.78
CA THR A 46 -2.07 14.19 -20.88
C THR A 46 -2.82 14.37 -19.56
N LYS A 47 -3.44 15.55 -19.35
CA LYS A 47 -4.26 15.80 -18.17
C LYS A 47 -5.47 14.85 -18.07
N SER A 48 -6.06 14.46 -19.20
CA SER A 48 -7.20 13.53 -19.22
C SER A 48 -6.79 12.13 -18.82
N GLU A 49 -5.68 11.60 -19.36
CA GLU A 49 -5.15 10.28 -18.98
C GLU A 49 -4.82 10.21 -17.49
N CYS A 50 -4.31 11.31 -16.93
CA CYS A 50 -4.05 11.40 -15.50
C CYS A 50 -5.31 11.43 -14.64
N ALA A 51 -6.36 12.13 -15.08
CA ALA A 51 -7.62 12.17 -14.34
C ALA A 51 -8.25 10.78 -14.30
N GLU A 52 -8.28 10.10 -15.43
CA GLU A 52 -8.74 8.70 -15.55
C GLU A 52 -7.88 7.76 -14.71
N ALA A 53 -6.55 7.91 -14.77
CA ALA A 53 -5.64 7.11 -13.96
C ALA A 53 -5.81 7.35 -12.46
N GLN A 54 -6.12 8.57 -12.03
CA GLN A 54 -6.40 8.89 -10.63
C GLN A 54 -7.70 8.24 -10.14
N GLU A 55 -8.74 8.21 -10.98
CA GLU A 55 -10.01 7.54 -10.66
C GLU A 55 -9.80 6.03 -10.53
N ASN A 56 -9.17 5.42 -11.52
CA ASN A 56 -8.80 4.00 -11.49
C ASN A 56 -7.89 3.67 -10.30
N PHE A 57 -6.95 4.55 -9.97
CA PHE A 57 -6.06 4.38 -8.84
C PHE A 57 -6.79 4.37 -7.52
N ILE A 58 -7.75 5.28 -7.28
CA ILE A 58 -8.52 5.29 -6.03
C ILE A 58 -9.24 3.96 -5.84
N GLN A 59 -9.87 3.45 -6.90
CA GLN A 59 -10.52 2.16 -6.88
C GLN A 59 -9.55 1.01 -6.60
N ASP A 60 -8.43 0.95 -7.32
CA ASP A 60 -7.40 -0.05 -7.09
C ASP A 60 -6.82 0.05 -5.67
N TYR A 61 -6.70 1.25 -5.12
CA TYR A 61 -6.22 1.46 -3.75
C TYR A 61 -7.17 0.85 -2.72
N GLN A 62 -8.49 1.03 -2.91
CA GLN A 62 -9.50 0.40 -2.06
C GLN A 62 -9.48 -1.12 -2.19
N ASN A 63 -9.47 -1.64 -3.41
CA ASN A 63 -9.46 -3.08 -3.69
C ASN A 63 -8.17 -3.75 -3.19
N ALA A 64 -7.04 -3.07 -3.28
CA ALA A 64 -5.77 -3.53 -2.71
C ALA A 64 -5.87 -3.68 -1.19
N TYR A 65 -6.47 -2.72 -0.48
CA TYR A 65 -6.71 -2.83 0.95
C TYR A 65 -7.79 -3.85 1.33
N ALA A 66 -8.74 -4.14 0.43
CA ALA A 66 -9.66 -5.27 0.57
C ALA A 66 -8.99 -6.64 0.33
N GLY A 67 -7.72 -6.65 -0.10
CA GLY A 67 -6.92 -7.85 -0.31
C GLY A 67 -6.92 -8.39 -1.75
N ASP A 68 -7.42 -7.64 -2.74
CA ASP A 68 -7.29 -8.01 -4.15
C ASP A 68 -5.82 -7.86 -4.60
N TYR A 69 -5.18 -9.01 -4.81
CA TYR A 69 -3.81 -9.11 -5.26
C TYR A 69 -3.51 -8.37 -6.58
N ALA A 70 -4.45 -8.39 -7.52
CA ALA A 70 -4.26 -7.72 -8.81
C ALA A 70 -4.19 -6.20 -8.59
N SER A 71 -5.06 -5.65 -7.75
CA SER A 71 -5.01 -4.26 -7.33
C SER A 71 -3.77 -3.91 -6.50
N VAL A 72 -3.31 -4.76 -5.58
CA VAL A 72 -2.04 -4.53 -4.84
C VAL A 72 -0.86 -4.31 -5.81
N THR A 73 -0.84 -5.08 -6.91
CA THR A 73 0.18 -4.94 -7.95
C THR A 73 0.01 -3.65 -8.74
N ARG A 74 -1.22 -3.35 -9.19
CA ARG A 74 -1.52 -2.11 -9.94
C ARG A 74 -1.20 -0.86 -9.15
N VAL A 75 -1.51 -0.81 -7.85
CA VAL A 75 -1.18 0.31 -6.96
C VAL A 75 0.32 0.61 -6.96
N ALA A 76 1.16 -0.42 -6.83
CA ALA A 76 2.62 -0.24 -6.84
C ALA A 76 3.12 0.33 -8.17
N ASP A 77 2.60 -0.20 -9.29
CA ASP A 77 2.96 0.24 -10.64
C ASP A 77 2.50 1.67 -10.91
N THR A 78 1.26 2.02 -10.55
CA THR A 78 0.68 3.35 -10.77
C THR A 78 1.42 4.42 -9.95
N LEU A 79 1.70 4.15 -8.66
CA LEU A 79 2.50 5.05 -7.82
C LEU A 79 3.89 5.29 -8.39
N TRP A 80 4.46 4.29 -9.07
CA TRP A 80 5.73 4.47 -9.76
C TRP A 80 5.55 5.26 -11.05
N GLU A 81 4.60 4.91 -11.92
CA GLU A 81 4.39 5.53 -13.23
C GLU A 81 4.14 7.04 -13.13
N TYR A 82 3.20 7.44 -12.26
CA TYR A 82 2.74 8.82 -12.12
C TYR A 82 3.50 9.63 -11.07
N ARG A 83 4.66 9.15 -10.61
CA ARG A 83 5.48 9.88 -9.62
C ARG A 83 6.05 11.19 -10.18
N ASP A 84 6.18 12.18 -9.31
CA ASP A 84 7.05 13.32 -9.60
C ASP A 84 8.50 12.84 -9.70
N ARG A 85 9.13 13.10 -10.85
CA ARG A 85 10.52 12.74 -11.12
C ARG A 85 11.51 13.68 -10.44
N SER A 86 11.07 14.88 -10.05
CA SER A 86 11.87 15.89 -9.37
C SER A 86 11.94 15.67 -7.85
N ASP A 87 10.87 15.15 -7.23
CA ASP A 87 10.85 14.67 -5.84
C ASP A 87 10.43 13.20 -5.75
N ILE A 88 11.36 12.31 -6.13
CA ILE A 88 11.11 10.88 -6.22
C ILE A 88 10.94 10.19 -4.85
N VAL A 89 11.38 10.83 -3.75
CA VAL A 89 11.57 10.12 -2.47
C VAL A 89 10.26 9.63 -1.84
N PRO A 90 9.20 10.45 -1.71
CA PRO A 90 7.93 10.01 -1.11
C PRO A 90 7.25 8.92 -1.94
N ALA A 91 7.08 9.15 -3.24
CA ALA A 91 6.45 8.20 -4.16
C ALA A 91 7.19 6.86 -4.20
N MET A 92 8.52 6.89 -4.12
CA MET A 92 9.34 5.68 -4.06
C MET A 92 9.17 4.89 -2.75
N ILE A 93 9.04 5.56 -1.59
CA ILE A 93 8.77 4.84 -0.33
C ILE A 93 7.44 4.09 -0.44
N GLU A 94 6.42 4.75 -0.98
CA GLU A 94 5.07 4.22 -1.06
C GLU A 94 4.97 3.09 -2.10
N ALA A 95 5.46 3.32 -3.32
CA ALA A 95 5.54 2.29 -4.35
C ALA A 95 6.34 1.06 -3.87
N CYS A 96 7.47 1.27 -3.18
CA CYS A 96 8.25 0.14 -2.65
C CYS A 96 7.59 -0.56 -1.47
N SER A 97 6.77 0.12 -0.68
CA SER A 97 6.03 -0.50 0.41
C SER A 97 4.97 -1.44 -0.14
N TRP A 98 4.19 -0.98 -1.12
CA TRP A 98 3.22 -1.80 -1.85
C TRP A 98 3.88 -2.97 -2.59
N GLN A 99 5.02 -2.74 -3.24
CA GLN A 99 5.79 -3.82 -3.85
C GLN A 99 6.25 -4.87 -2.83
N TYR A 100 6.62 -4.46 -1.62
CA TYR A 100 7.00 -5.39 -0.56
C TYR A 100 5.79 -6.23 -0.09
N VAL A 101 4.58 -5.66 -0.12
CA VAL A 101 3.33 -6.41 0.10
C VAL A 101 3.12 -7.42 -1.03
N VAL A 102 3.27 -7.04 -2.30
CA VAL A 102 3.21 -7.99 -3.43
C VAL A 102 4.15 -9.19 -3.22
N MET A 103 5.34 -8.97 -2.66
CA MET A 103 6.29 -10.05 -2.38
C MET A 103 5.90 -10.97 -1.22
N SER A 104 5.14 -10.47 -0.24
CA SER A 104 4.66 -11.30 0.86
C SER A 104 3.53 -12.23 0.41
N TYR A 105 2.82 -11.87 -0.67
CA TYR A 105 1.93 -12.75 -1.41
C TYR A 105 2.75 -13.74 -2.26
N ASP A 106 2.97 -14.93 -1.71
CA ASP A 106 3.59 -16.13 -2.31
C ASP A 106 4.40 -15.90 -3.61
N LEU A 107 5.70 -15.63 -3.44
CA LEU A 107 6.67 -15.42 -4.52
C LEU A 107 6.66 -16.48 -5.63
N LYS A 108 6.16 -17.70 -5.36
CA LYS A 108 6.07 -18.78 -6.36
C LYS A 108 4.95 -18.60 -7.37
N LYS A 109 4.00 -17.70 -7.10
CA LYS A 109 2.86 -17.40 -7.97
C LYS A 109 3.03 -16.11 -8.78
N LEU A 110 4.10 -15.35 -8.52
CA LEU A 110 4.40 -14.14 -9.27
C LEU A 110 4.73 -14.49 -10.72
N PRO A 111 4.01 -13.94 -11.70
CA PRO A 111 4.47 -13.88 -13.08
C PRO A 111 5.90 -13.33 -13.14
N LYS A 112 6.76 -13.94 -13.96
CA LYS A 112 8.17 -13.54 -14.10
C LYS A 112 8.35 -12.04 -14.41
N LYS A 113 7.38 -11.45 -15.14
CA LYS A 113 7.34 -10.02 -15.49
C LYS A 113 7.25 -9.12 -14.25
N ASP A 114 6.49 -9.53 -13.25
CA ASP A 114 6.27 -8.75 -12.02
C ASP A 114 7.54 -8.79 -11.14
N GLY A 115 8.27 -9.91 -11.18
CA GLY A 115 9.60 -10.04 -10.57
C GLY A 115 10.68 -9.16 -11.23
N GLU A 116 10.57 -8.83 -12.52
CA GLU A 116 11.50 -7.92 -13.20
C GLU A 116 11.16 -6.44 -12.96
N ASN A 117 9.88 -6.08 -12.92
CA ASN A 117 9.42 -4.74 -12.51
C ASN A 117 9.81 -4.41 -11.06
N MET A 118 9.74 -5.41 -10.17
CA MET A 118 10.18 -5.33 -8.78
C MET A 118 11.64 -4.84 -8.63
N ILE A 119 12.56 -5.37 -9.45
CA ILE A 119 13.96 -4.93 -9.44
C ILE A 119 14.04 -3.48 -9.92
N LYS A 120 13.19 -3.03 -10.84
CA LYS A 120 13.27 -1.65 -11.35
C LYS A 120 12.78 -0.60 -10.34
N ILE A 121 11.70 -0.88 -9.61
CA ILE A 121 11.11 0.07 -8.65
C ILE A 121 11.98 0.17 -7.38
N CYS A 122 12.48 -0.97 -6.87
CA CYS A 122 13.12 -1.04 -5.55
C CYS A 122 14.55 -1.62 -5.54
N ALA A 123 15.22 -1.80 -6.69
CA ALA A 123 16.64 -2.19 -6.76
C ALA A 123 17.56 -1.43 -5.79
N PRO A 124 17.38 -0.13 -5.54
CA PRO A 124 18.27 0.56 -4.63
C PRO A 124 18.07 0.17 -3.14
N ALA A 125 16.99 -0.53 -2.79
CA ALA A 125 16.72 -1.13 -1.47
C ALA A 125 17.33 -2.52 -1.33
N MET A 126 17.26 -3.32 -2.39
CA MET A 126 17.50 -4.76 -2.36
C MET A 126 18.95 -5.16 -2.68
N GLY A 127 19.85 -4.20 -2.90
CA GLY A 127 21.30 -4.43 -2.88
C GLY A 127 21.89 -5.23 -4.05
N LYS A 128 21.13 -5.59 -5.09
CA LYS A 128 21.65 -6.28 -6.28
C LYS A 128 21.01 -5.72 -7.56
N GLY A 129 21.76 -4.92 -8.32
CA GLY A 129 21.35 -4.49 -9.65
C GLY A 129 21.83 -3.09 -10.03
N THR A 130 22.95 -3.07 -10.74
CA THR A 130 23.68 -1.95 -11.36
C THR A 130 22.88 -0.78 -11.97
N LYS A 131 23.45 0.44 -11.80
CA LYS A 131 23.37 1.70 -12.58
C LYS A 131 22.57 2.91 -12.05
N SER A 132 21.63 2.77 -11.11
CA SER A 132 21.06 3.98 -10.47
C SER A 132 21.86 4.32 -9.21
N GLY A 133 22.39 5.54 -9.13
CA GLY A 133 23.21 6.03 -8.00
C GLY A 133 22.45 6.18 -6.67
N LEU A 134 21.27 5.59 -6.51
CA LEU A 134 20.34 5.81 -5.41
C LEU A 134 20.49 4.78 -4.29
N LYS A 135 21.69 4.48 -3.76
CA LYS A 135 21.78 3.60 -2.58
C LYS A 135 20.85 4.08 -1.46
N PHE A 136 19.94 3.25 -0.96
CA PHE A 136 19.07 3.66 0.15
C PHE A 136 19.86 3.71 1.46
N SER A 137 19.58 4.75 2.25
CA SER A 137 20.05 4.78 3.63
C SER A 137 19.29 3.72 4.43
N PRO A 138 19.89 3.15 5.48
CA PRO A 138 19.21 2.21 6.38
C PRO A 138 17.88 2.74 6.91
N THR A 139 17.79 4.05 7.14
CA THR A 139 16.57 4.75 7.57
C THR A 139 15.44 4.62 6.55
N ARG A 140 15.72 4.77 5.24
CA ARG A 140 14.69 4.65 4.20
C ARG A 140 14.17 3.23 4.07
N ASN A 141 15.06 2.23 4.12
CA ASN A 141 14.64 0.84 4.12
C ASN A 141 13.73 0.53 5.32
N ARG A 142 14.03 1.08 6.50
CA ARG A 142 13.19 0.91 7.68
C ARG A 142 11.79 1.53 7.50
N LEU A 143 11.70 2.70 6.86
CA LEU A 143 10.40 3.33 6.57
C LEU A 143 9.56 2.48 5.61
N ILE A 144 10.16 1.97 4.53
CA ILE A 144 9.49 1.08 3.58
C ILE A 144 8.93 -0.17 4.27
N HIS A 145 9.74 -0.84 5.10
CA HIS A 145 9.27 -2.05 5.81
C HIS A 145 8.19 -1.74 6.85
N ALA A 146 8.32 -0.63 7.57
CA ALA A 146 7.31 -0.22 8.56
C ALA A 146 5.98 0.06 7.88
N ARG A 147 6.00 0.74 6.72
CA ARG A 147 4.81 1.03 5.94
C ARG A 147 4.21 -0.22 5.29
N ALA A 148 5.02 -1.11 4.74
CA ALA A 148 4.54 -2.39 4.22
C ALA A 148 3.86 -3.24 5.30
N LEU A 149 4.40 -3.25 6.52
CA LEU A 149 3.78 -3.96 7.65
C LEU A 149 2.43 -3.36 8.03
N ASP A 150 2.33 -2.02 8.05
CA ASP A 150 1.09 -1.30 8.30
C ASP A 150 0.01 -1.68 7.27
N ILE A 151 0.35 -1.67 5.98
CA ILE A 151 -0.54 -2.10 4.89
C ILE A 151 -1.02 -3.54 5.09
N VAL A 152 -0.12 -4.48 5.39
CA VAL A 152 -0.47 -5.89 5.63
C VAL A 152 -1.41 -6.04 6.83
N ASN A 153 -1.19 -5.26 7.90
CA ASN A 153 -2.06 -5.28 9.06
C ASN A 153 -3.47 -4.76 8.73
N ILE A 154 -3.57 -3.71 7.91
CA ILE A 154 -4.86 -3.18 7.45
C ILE A 154 -5.60 -4.23 6.60
N ILE A 155 -4.92 -4.82 5.61
CA ILE A 155 -5.51 -5.87 4.76
C ILE A 155 -6.00 -7.05 5.60
N GLY A 156 -5.16 -7.53 6.53
CA GLY A 156 -5.48 -8.65 7.40
C GLY A 156 -6.57 -8.37 8.44
N ALA A 157 -6.88 -7.10 8.71
CA ALA A 157 -8.00 -6.71 9.56
C ALA A 157 -9.36 -6.86 8.85
N HIS A 158 -9.37 -6.96 7.52
CA HIS A 158 -10.59 -7.10 6.70
C HIS A 158 -11.63 -6.01 6.99
N THR A 159 -11.18 -4.76 7.12
CA THR A 159 -12.02 -3.60 7.43
C THR A 159 -12.34 -2.72 6.22
N VAL A 160 -11.80 -3.07 5.05
CA VAL A 160 -12.07 -2.43 3.76
C VAL A 160 -12.78 -3.43 2.87
N ASP A 161 -13.90 -3.01 2.28
CA ASP A 161 -14.69 -3.83 1.37
C ASP A 161 -14.26 -3.58 -0.08
N ALA A 162 -14.26 -4.65 -0.88
CA ALA A 162 -13.99 -4.55 -2.30
C ALA A 162 -15.10 -3.72 -3.00
N VAL A 163 -14.70 -2.95 -4.00
CA VAL A 163 -15.58 -2.15 -4.85
C VAL A 163 -15.55 -2.71 -6.27
N ASP A 164 -16.74 -2.85 -6.87
CA ASP A 164 -16.88 -3.31 -8.25
C ASP A 164 -16.17 -2.33 -9.18
N SER A 165 -15.27 -2.83 -10.02
CA SER A 165 -14.81 -2.08 -11.19
C SER A 165 -16.04 -1.80 -12.03
N ASP A 166 -16.38 -0.52 -12.22
CA ASP A 166 -17.32 -0.13 -13.26
C ASP A 166 -16.72 -0.67 -14.57
N SER A 167 -17.17 -1.86 -14.97
CA SER A 167 -16.82 -2.45 -16.23
C SER A 167 -17.55 -1.60 -17.26
N ASP A 168 -16.83 -0.72 -17.93
CA ASP A 168 -17.30 -0.06 -19.14
C ASP A 168 -17.81 -1.15 -20.10
N GLU A 169 -19.14 -1.21 -20.26
CA GLU A 169 -19.82 -1.86 -21.40
C GLU A 169 -19.56 -1.08 -22.69
#